data_AF-A0A378K6I1-F1
#
_entry.id   AF-A0A378K6I1-F1
#
_cell.length_a   1.000
_cell.length_b   1.000
_cell.length_c   1.000
_cell.angle_alpha   90.00
_cell.angle_beta   90.00
_cell.angle_gamma   90.00
#
_symmetry.space_group_name_H-M   'P 1'
#
loop_
_entity.id
_entity.type
_entity.pdbx_description
1 polymer ?
#
loop_
_entity_poly.entity_id
_entity_poly.type
_entity_poly.pdbx_seq_one_letter_code
_entity_poly.pdbx_strand_id
1 'polypeptide(L)'
;MNSSTSGKNNQQKNPLPTYFSDPPLQHVDLFKLSSYPVLDVEEAIKFTLTEENLAEMLHTMLNHSLPDEVAEMKKFHDLGDWEKTQDIAHKIKGGCVYVGTVQMKMACQYFERYWKSGETDLLEALYQQILHTIEENVRYIKNWLDKRK
;
A
#
# COMPACT_ATOMS: atom_id res chain seq x y z
N MET A 1 -45.50 -15.91 24.03
CA MET A 1 -45.06 -14.50 23.95
C MET A 1 -43.57 -14.48 24.26
N ASN A 2 -42.77 -14.48 23.20
CA ASN A 2 -41.31 -14.38 23.28
C ASN A 2 -40.92 -12.92 23.43
N SER A 3 -39.91 -12.62 24.24
CA SER A 3 -39.02 -11.48 24.02
C SER A 3 -37.73 -11.71 24.80
N SER A 4 -36.78 -12.32 24.10
CA SER A 4 -35.38 -12.48 24.49
C SER A 4 -34.69 -11.11 24.49
N THR A 5 -34.07 -10.74 25.61
CA THR A 5 -33.19 -9.57 25.69
C THR A 5 -31.79 -9.93 25.24
N SER A 6 -31.38 -9.22 24.20
CA SER A 6 -30.11 -9.26 23.51
C SER A 6 -28.98 -8.70 24.39
N GLY A 7 -27.95 -9.51 24.65
CA GLY A 7 -26.69 -9.10 25.30
C GLY A 7 -25.59 -9.01 24.25
N LYS A 8 -25.05 -7.80 24.06
CA LYS A 8 -24.17 -7.38 22.96
C LYS A 8 -22.83 -8.10 22.96
N ASN A 9 -22.45 -8.67 21.81
CA ASN A 9 -21.09 -9.08 21.48
C ASN A 9 -20.18 -7.84 21.37
N ASN A 10 -19.28 -7.65 22.34
CA ASN A 10 -18.16 -6.71 22.22
C ASN A 10 -17.08 -7.33 21.33
N GLN A 11 -17.15 -7.08 20.02
CA GLN A 11 -15.97 -7.17 19.16
C GLN A 11 -15.14 -5.90 19.37
N GLN A 12 -14.05 -6.03 20.13
CA GLN A 12 -12.96 -5.05 20.14
C GLN A 12 -12.41 -4.94 18.72
N LYS A 13 -12.84 -3.91 17.99
CA LYS A 13 -12.12 -3.43 16.82
C LYS A 13 -10.86 -2.75 17.35
N ASN A 14 -9.73 -3.45 17.29
CA ASN A 14 -8.43 -2.82 17.50
C ASN A 14 -8.29 -1.70 16.46
N PRO A 15 -8.19 -0.42 16.86
CA PRO A 15 -7.96 0.64 15.90
C PRO A 15 -6.55 0.47 15.31
N LEU A 16 -6.47 0.51 13.98
CA LEU A 16 -5.20 0.64 13.28
C LEU A 16 -4.43 1.86 13.82
N PRO A 17 -3.10 1.78 14.01
CA PRO A 17 -2.33 2.90 14.54
C PRO A 17 -2.42 4.11 13.60
N THR A 18 -2.96 5.22 14.11
CA THR A 18 -2.94 6.52 13.43
C THR A 18 -1.55 7.12 13.55
N TYR A 19 -0.69 6.88 12.55
CA TYR A 19 0.59 7.56 12.41
C TYR A 19 0.42 8.82 11.56
N PHE A 20 0.60 9.96 12.23
CA PHE A 20 0.70 11.34 11.73
C PHE A 20 -0.53 11.90 11.01
N SER A 21 -1.08 12.96 11.60
CA SER A 21 -1.93 13.92 10.90
C SER A 21 -1.22 14.36 9.64
N ASP A 22 -1.82 14.06 8.51
CA ASP A 22 -1.19 14.27 7.22
C ASP A 22 -1.04 15.76 6.93
N PRO A 23 0.17 16.26 6.62
CA PRO A 23 0.34 17.66 6.22
C PRO A 23 -0.44 17.95 4.92
N PRO A 24 -0.84 19.22 4.70
CA PRO A 24 -1.58 19.60 3.51
C PRO A 24 -0.78 19.29 2.24
N LEU A 25 -1.42 18.61 1.29
CA LEU A 25 -0.82 18.23 0.02
C LEU A 25 -0.59 19.49 -0.84
N GLN A 26 0.66 19.80 -1.14
CA GLN A 26 0.99 20.62 -2.30
C GLN A 26 1.21 19.69 -3.49
N HIS A 27 0.63 20.00 -4.66
CA HIS A 27 0.66 19.13 -5.84
C HIS A 27 2.09 18.76 -6.29
N VAL A 28 3.06 19.65 -6.06
CA VAL A 28 4.48 19.46 -6.42
C VAL A 28 5.16 18.36 -5.60
N ASP A 29 4.62 18.02 -4.43
CA ASP A 29 5.21 17.00 -3.55
C ASP A 29 4.65 15.58 -3.79
N LEU A 30 3.55 15.44 -4.54
CA LEU A 30 2.94 14.14 -4.84
C LEU A 30 3.86 13.20 -5.65
N PHE A 31 4.78 13.76 -6.43
CA PHE A 31 5.67 13.00 -7.33
C PHE A 31 7.08 12.79 -6.77
N LYS A 32 7.39 13.29 -5.56
CA LYS A 32 8.74 13.23 -4.97
C LYS A 32 8.90 12.03 -4.04
N LEU A 33 9.00 10.83 -4.61
CA LEU A 33 9.18 9.61 -3.80
C LEU A 33 10.63 9.32 -3.39
N SER A 34 11.61 9.91 -4.08
CA SER A 34 13.03 9.64 -3.85
C SER A 34 13.56 10.08 -2.48
N SER A 35 12.79 10.88 -1.73
CA SER A 35 13.07 11.24 -0.34
C SER A 35 12.79 10.10 0.65
N TYR A 36 12.04 9.08 0.25
CA TYR A 36 11.71 7.92 1.09
C TYR A 36 12.64 6.74 0.79
N PRO A 37 12.96 5.90 1.79
CA PRO A 37 13.66 4.64 1.54
C PRO A 37 12.78 3.71 0.69
N VAL A 38 13.39 2.84 -0.11
CA VAL A 38 12.63 1.80 -0.82
C VAL A 38 12.09 0.77 0.17
N LEU A 39 12.94 0.31 1.08
CA LEU A 39 12.63 -0.67 2.12
C LEU A 39 13.14 -0.16 3.47
N ASP A 40 12.23 -0.04 4.43
CA ASP A 40 12.54 0.27 5.82
C ASP A 40 12.45 -1.02 6.65
N VAL A 41 13.60 -1.69 6.80
CA VAL A 41 13.70 -2.96 7.52
C VAL A 41 13.38 -2.78 9.00
N GLU A 42 13.84 -1.69 9.62
CA GLU A 42 13.64 -1.43 11.04
C GLU A 42 12.16 -1.24 11.38
N GLU A 43 11.42 -0.55 10.51
CA GLU A 43 9.97 -0.42 10.67
C GLU A 43 9.25 -1.74 10.37
N ALA A 44 9.66 -2.46 9.33
CA ALA A 44 9.02 -3.72 8.94
C ALA A 44 9.12 -4.81 10.02
N ILE A 45 10.29 -4.95 10.67
CA ILE A 45 10.48 -5.99 11.70
C ILE A 45 9.66 -5.75 12.97
N LYS A 46 9.10 -4.54 13.17
CA LYS A 46 8.10 -4.30 14.23
C LYS A 46 6.81 -5.09 13.98
N PHE A 47 6.54 -5.45 12.73
CA PHE A 47 5.37 -6.23 12.32
C PHE A 47 5.73 -7.70 12.04
N THR A 48 6.86 -7.95 11.37
CA THR A 48 7.28 -9.31 10.98
C THR A 48 8.07 -10.04 12.07
N LEU A 49 8.47 -9.34 13.13
CA LEU A 49 9.28 -9.81 14.27
C LEU A 49 10.75 -10.10 13.94
N THR A 50 11.05 -10.65 12.77
CA THR A 50 12.43 -10.95 12.33
C THR A 50 12.65 -10.59 10.86
N GLU A 51 13.93 -10.49 10.48
CA GLU A 51 14.31 -10.28 9.07
C GLU A 51 14.00 -11.50 8.20
N GLU A 52 14.06 -12.73 8.76
CA GLU A 52 13.69 -13.96 8.05
C GLU A 52 12.20 -13.96 7.69
N ASN A 53 11.34 -13.64 8.66
CA ASN A 53 9.90 -13.51 8.41
C ASN A 53 9.61 -12.37 7.41
N LEU A 54 10.36 -11.27 7.48
CA LEU A 54 10.27 -10.20 6.47
C LEU A 54 10.62 -10.72 5.08
N ALA A 55 11.69 -11.50 4.96
CA ALA A 55 12.10 -12.08 3.68
C ALA A 55 11.03 -13.03 3.11
N GLU A 56 10.41 -13.87 3.95
CA GLU A 56 9.29 -14.74 3.55
C GLU A 56 8.07 -13.94 3.09
N MET A 57 7.72 -12.87 3.80
CA MET A 57 6.60 -11.99 3.44
C MET A 57 6.88 -11.22 2.14
N LEU A 58 8.11 -10.71 1.95
CA LEU A 58 8.52 -10.07 0.70
C LEU A 58 8.51 -11.08 -0.46
N HIS A 59 8.97 -12.32 -0.25
CA HIS A 59 8.85 -13.38 -1.25
C HIS A 59 7.39 -13.64 -1.62
N THR A 60 6.49 -13.69 -0.64
CA THR A 60 5.05 -13.88 -0.87
C THR A 60 4.45 -12.71 -1.64
N MET A 61 4.78 -11.47 -1.24
CA MET A 61 4.34 -10.26 -1.92
C MET A 61 4.75 -10.28 -3.40
N LEU A 62 6.03 -10.55 -3.68
CA LEU A 62 6.58 -10.47 -5.03
C LEU A 62 6.09 -11.58 -5.97
N ASN A 63 5.81 -12.78 -5.46
CA ASN A 63 5.48 -13.93 -6.30
C ASN A 63 3.98 -14.24 -6.36
N HIS A 64 3.18 -13.67 -5.45
CA HIS A 64 1.76 -13.97 -5.36
C HIS A 64 0.90 -12.70 -5.29
N SER A 65 0.94 -11.93 -4.20
CA SER A 65 -0.09 -10.89 -3.99
C SER A 65 0.05 -9.71 -4.95
N LEU A 66 1.25 -9.14 -5.06
CA LEU A 66 1.48 -7.91 -5.81
C LEU A 66 1.25 -8.08 -7.33
N PRO A 67 1.70 -9.16 -7.99
CA PRO A 67 1.40 -9.37 -9.41
C PRO A 67 -0.10 -9.42 -9.71
N ASP A 68 -0.87 -10.14 -8.88
CA ASP A 68 -2.33 -10.27 -9.05
C ASP A 68 -3.02 -8.92 -8.83
N GLU A 69 -2.62 -8.18 -7.80
CA GLU A 69 -3.14 -6.84 -7.51
C GLU A 69 -2.81 -5.83 -8.63
N VAL A 70 -1.59 -5.86 -9.18
CA VAL A 70 -1.21 -5.00 -10.31
C VAL A 70 -2.02 -5.34 -11.56
N ALA A 71 -2.26 -6.62 -11.83
CA ALA A 71 -3.08 -7.05 -12.96
C ALA A 71 -4.54 -6.59 -12.81
N GLU A 72 -5.09 -6.70 -11.61
CA GLU A 72 -6.45 -6.23 -11.30
C GLU A 72 -6.57 -4.71 -11.39
N MET A 73 -5.59 -3.96 -10.88
CA MET A 73 -5.53 -2.50 -10.99
C MET A 73 -5.51 -2.05 -12.45
N LYS A 74 -4.67 -2.66 -13.30
CA LYS A 74 -4.60 -2.39 -14.74
C LYS A 74 -5.94 -2.66 -15.42
N LYS A 75 -6.58 -3.78 -15.09
CA LYS A 75 -7.90 -4.13 -15.64
C LYS A 75 -8.97 -3.08 -15.32
N PHE A 76 -9.02 -2.57 -14.09
CA PHE A 76 -10.02 -1.55 -13.73
C PHE A 76 -9.70 -0.19 -14.34
N HIS A 77 -8.41 0.16 -14.42
CA HIS A 77 -7.94 1.35 -15.12
C HIS A 77 -8.32 1.35 -16.60
N ASP A 78 -8.10 0.23 -17.31
CA ASP A 78 -8.48 0.07 -18.73
C ASP A 78 -9.99 0.24 -18.97
N LEU A 79 -10.81 0.01 -17.95
CA LEU A 79 -12.27 0.21 -17.98
C LEU A 79 -12.70 1.62 -17.57
N GLY A 80 -11.76 2.49 -17.17
CA GLY A 80 -12.02 3.81 -16.62
C GLY A 80 -12.62 3.80 -15.20
N ASP A 81 -12.55 2.66 -14.51
CA ASP A 81 -13.13 2.46 -13.17
C ASP A 81 -12.14 2.95 -12.09
N TRP A 82 -12.09 4.27 -11.91
CA TRP A 82 -11.18 4.92 -10.95
C TRP A 82 -11.46 4.56 -9.50
N GLU A 83 -12.73 4.30 -9.15
CA GLU A 83 -13.14 3.86 -7.82
C GLU A 83 -12.48 2.51 -7.49
N LYS A 84 -12.63 1.51 -8.36
CA LYS A 84 -11.98 0.21 -8.13
C LYS A 84 -10.48 0.28 -8.29
N THR A 85 -9.95 1.11 -9.18
CA THR A 85 -8.50 1.34 -9.29
C THR A 85 -7.94 1.83 -7.94
N GLN A 86 -8.66 2.74 -7.27
CA GLN A 86 -8.31 3.21 -5.93
C GLN A 86 -8.44 2.13 -4.86
N ASP A 87 -9.47 1.28 -4.92
CA ASP A 87 -9.61 0.17 -3.96
C ASP A 87 -8.41 -0.77 -4.03
N ILE A 88 -7.92 -1.09 -5.24
CA ILE A 88 -6.71 -1.89 -5.40
C ILE A 88 -5.47 -1.14 -4.90
N ALA A 89 -5.35 0.16 -5.17
CA ALA A 89 -4.23 0.97 -4.63
C ALA A 89 -4.23 0.97 -3.10
N HIS A 90 -5.40 1.05 -2.46
CA HIS A 90 -5.53 0.98 -1.00
C HIS A 90 -5.14 -0.40 -0.45
N LYS A 91 -5.50 -1.47 -1.15
CA LYS A 91 -5.10 -2.85 -0.81
C LYS A 91 -3.58 -3.02 -0.87
N ILE A 92 -2.94 -2.59 -1.96
CA ILE A 92 -1.47 -2.62 -2.11
C ILE A 92 -0.80 -1.80 -0.99
N LYS A 93 -1.31 -0.59 -0.72
CA LYS A 93 -0.82 0.27 0.38
C LYS A 93 -0.83 -0.48 1.71
N GLY A 94 -1.93 -1.18 2.02
CA GLY A 94 -2.07 -1.99 3.23
C GLY A 94 -0.95 -3.02 3.36
N GLY A 95 -0.68 -3.78 2.29
CA GLY A 95 0.43 -4.74 2.26
C GLY A 95 1.80 -4.08 2.46
N CYS A 96 2.05 -2.93 1.84
CA CYS A 96 3.32 -2.21 1.95
C CYS A 96 3.67 -1.76 3.37
N VAL A 97 2.66 -1.47 4.21
CA VAL A 97 2.87 -1.10 5.62
C VAL A 97 3.56 -2.24 6.39
N TYR A 98 3.12 -3.48 6.19
CA TYR A 98 3.63 -4.64 6.96
C TYR A 98 5.06 -5.03 6.58
N VAL A 99 5.47 -4.76 5.35
CA VAL A 99 6.80 -5.15 4.83
C VAL A 99 7.74 -3.97 4.62
N GLY A 100 7.36 -2.77 5.06
CA GLY A 100 8.21 -1.59 5.02
C GLY A 100 8.56 -1.08 3.63
N THR A 101 7.78 -1.35 2.59
CA THR A 101 8.04 -0.85 1.22
C THR A 101 7.55 0.60 1.05
N VAL A 102 8.30 1.54 1.65
CA VAL A 102 7.81 2.90 1.91
C VAL A 102 7.47 3.68 0.64
N GLN A 103 8.30 3.64 -0.39
CA GLN A 103 8.00 4.36 -1.64
C GLN A 103 6.70 3.86 -2.31
N MET A 104 6.47 2.54 -2.37
CA MET A 104 5.21 1.97 -2.88
C MET A 104 4.01 2.43 -2.04
N LYS A 105 4.13 2.37 -0.70
CA LYS A 105 3.11 2.87 0.22
C LYS A 105 2.75 4.33 -0.10
N MET A 106 3.76 5.19 -0.25
CA MET A 106 3.57 6.61 -0.50
C MET A 106 2.93 6.89 -1.86
N ALA A 107 3.34 6.17 -2.92
CA ALA A 107 2.71 6.27 -4.23
C ALA A 107 1.19 5.98 -4.17
N CYS A 108 0.81 4.87 -3.54
CA CYS A 108 -0.60 4.50 -3.36
C CYS A 108 -1.36 5.50 -2.48
N GLN A 109 -0.72 6.00 -1.42
CA GLN A 109 -1.31 6.98 -0.51
C GLN A 109 -1.57 8.33 -1.18
N TYR A 110 -0.68 8.78 -2.05
CA TYR A 110 -0.87 10.01 -2.83
C TYR A 110 -1.99 9.87 -3.84
N PHE A 111 -2.07 8.76 -4.57
CA PHE A 111 -3.20 8.47 -5.44
C PHE A 111 -4.53 8.45 -4.68
N GLU A 112 -4.60 7.72 -3.56
CA GLU A 112 -5.82 7.61 -2.75
C GLU A 112 -6.30 8.97 -2.21
N ARG A 113 -5.37 9.80 -1.71
CA ARG A 113 -5.74 11.14 -1.21
C ARG A 113 -6.20 12.05 -2.33
N TYR A 114 -5.51 12.02 -3.46
CA TYR A 114 -5.87 12.85 -4.60
C TYR A 114 -7.25 12.46 -5.13
N TRP A 115 -7.54 11.16 -5.28
CA TRP A 115 -8.88 10.67 -5.58
C TRP A 115 -9.94 11.18 -4.59
N LYS A 116 -9.66 11.09 -3.28
CA LYS A 116 -10.58 11.55 -2.22
C LYS A 116 -10.79 13.07 -2.18
N SER A 117 -9.92 13.85 -2.82
CA SER A 117 -10.12 15.31 -2.96
C SER A 117 -11.22 15.66 -3.97
N GLY A 118 -11.56 14.73 -4.88
CA GLY A 118 -12.48 14.95 -6.00
C GLY A 118 -11.82 15.54 -7.25
N GLU A 119 -10.53 15.87 -7.18
CA GLU A 119 -9.74 16.28 -8.34
C GLU A 119 -9.36 15.08 -9.23
N THR A 120 -9.15 15.33 -10.52
CA THR A 120 -8.97 14.25 -11.52
C THR A 120 -7.83 14.49 -12.51
N ASP A 121 -7.30 15.70 -12.61
CA ASP A 121 -6.30 16.09 -13.61
C ASP A 121 -4.95 15.36 -13.46
N LEU A 122 -4.62 14.90 -12.26
CA LEU A 122 -3.39 14.15 -11.98
C LEU A 122 -3.60 12.64 -11.74
N LEU A 123 -4.83 12.11 -11.83
CA LEU A 123 -5.09 10.70 -11.51
C LEU A 123 -4.29 9.74 -12.37
N GLU A 124 -4.25 10.00 -13.68
CA GLU A 124 -3.47 9.20 -14.61
C GLU A 124 -1.97 9.23 -14.26
N ALA A 125 -1.43 10.41 -14.00
CA ALA A 125 -0.01 10.56 -13.65
C ALA A 125 0.33 9.84 -12.34
N LEU A 126 -0.55 9.91 -11.33
CA LEU A 126 -0.37 9.23 -10.06
C LEU A 126 -0.53 7.71 -10.18
N TYR A 127 -1.43 7.24 -11.05
CA TYR A 127 -1.55 5.82 -11.39
C TYR A 127 -0.26 5.29 -12.04
N GLN A 128 0.28 5.99 -13.03
CA GLN A 128 1.54 5.61 -13.66
C GLN A 128 2.71 5.64 -12.66
N GLN A 129 2.71 6.59 -11.72
CA GLN A 129 3.69 6.63 -10.63
C GLN A 129 3.63 5.38 -9.76
N ILE A 130 2.43 4.86 -9.42
CA ILE A 130 2.30 3.59 -8.69
C ILE A 130 2.99 2.46 -9.46
N LEU A 131 2.64 2.28 -10.73
CA LEU A 131 3.18 1.20 -11.55
C LEU A 131 4.71 1.28 -11.67
N HIS A 132 5.22 2.47 -11.97
CA HIS A 132 6.65 2.70 -12.09
C HIS A 132 7.38 2.40 -10.76
N THR A 133 6.87 2.94 -9.65
CA THR A 133 7.46 2.72 -8.32
C THR A 133 7.48 1.24 -7.95
N ILE A 134 6.43 0.49 -8.29
CA ILE A 134 6.39 -0.95 -8.08
C ILE A 134 7.51 -1.63 -8.88
N GLU A 135 7.65 -1.34 -10.17
CA GLU A 135 8.68 -1.94 -11.02
C GLU A 135 10.10 -1.66 -10.54
N GLU A 136 10.38 -0.43 -10.06
CA GLU A 136 11.68 -0.07 -9.49
C GLU A 136 11.95 -0.79 -8.17
N ASN A 137 10.97 -0.77 -7.26
CA ASN A 137 11.13 -1.35 -5.93
C ASN A 137 11.23 -2.87 -5.98
N VAL A 138 10.50 -3.54 -6.88
CA VAL A 138 10.62 -4.99 -7.07
C VAL A 138 12.06 -5.39 -7.39
N ARG A 139 12.78 -4.61 -8.22
CA ARG A 139 14.19 -4.88 -8.53
C ARG A 139 15.08 -4.72 -7.29
N TYR A 140 14.85 -3.65 -6.51
CA TYR A 140 15.57 -3.44 -5.27
C TYR A 140 15.34 -4.57 -4.25
N ILE A 141 14.07 -4.97 -4.05
CA ILE A 141 13.70 -6.01 -3.08
C ILE A 141 14.29 -7.36 -3.48
N LYS A 142 14.27 -7.71 -4.78
CA LYS A 142 14.94 -8.93 -5.27
C LYS A 142 16.43 -8.94 -4.94
N ASN A 143 17.13 -7.84 -5.17
CA ASN A 143 18.54 -7.70 -4.80
C ASN A 143 18.77 -7.79 -3.29
N TRP A 144 17.85 -7.28 -2.48
CA TRP A 144 17.92 -7.38 -1.02
C TRP A 144 17.74 -8.84 -0.55
N LEU A 145 16.80 -9.58 -1.14
CA LEU A 145 16.57 -11.00 -0.85
C LEU A 145 17.75 -11.88 -1.28
N ASP A 146 18.35 -11.61 -2.44
CA ASP A 146 19.47 -12.40 -2.96
C ASP A 146 20.74 -12.30 -2.09
N LYS A 147 20.93 -11.19 -1.36
CA LYS A 147 22.04 -11.02 -0.41
C LYS A 147 21.88 -11.84 0.88
N ARG A 148 20.74 -12.49 1.06
CA ARG A 148 20.35 -13.24 2.27
C ARG A 148 20.23 -14.74 2.02
N LYS A 149 20.63 -15.20 0.82
CA LYS A 149 20.86 -16.61 0.51
C LYS A 149 22.21 -17.04 1.04
#